data_AF-A0A2N3F0S0-F1
#
_entry.id   AF-A0A2N3F0S0-F1
#
_cell.length_a   1.000
_cell.length_b   1.000
_cell.length_c   1.000
_cell.angle_alpha   90.00
_cell.angle_beta   90.00
_cell.angle_gamma   90.00
#
_symmetry.space_group_name_H-M   'P 1'
#
loop_
_entity.id
_entity.type
_entity.pdbx_description
1 polymer ?
#
loop_
_entity_poly.entity_id
_entity_poly.type
_entity_poly.pdbx_seq_one_letter_code
_entity_poly.pdbx_strand_id
1 'polypeptide(L)'
;MGVLWQLWWVWAAAALVLAILETVLPGFVLLGFAAGAALVAVLVLLPLDLGLSALLAIFAVFSLGAWIGLRRAFRRPDDQTRVIREDINK
;
A
#
# COMPACT_ATOMS: atom_id res chain seq x y z
N MET A 1 -22.24 -11.43 -19.98
CA MET A 1 -21.30 -10.30 -19.82
C MET A 1 -20.26 -10.71 -18.78
N GLY A 2 -18.98 -10.60 -19.11
CA GLY A 2 -17.90 -10.91 -18.16
C GLY A 2 -17.92 -9.93 -16.99
N VAL A 3 -17.72 -10.44 -15.78
CA VAL A 3 -17.81 -9.66 -14.57
C VAL A 3 -16.50 -8.89 -14.37
N LEU A 4 -16.52 -7.56 -14.48
CA LEU A 4 -15.30 -6.73 -14.52
C LEU A 4 -14.37 -6.93 -13.30
N TRP A 5 -14.94 -7.15 -12.12
CA TRP A 5 -14.16 -7.38 -10.89
C TRP A 5 -13.53 -8.78 -10.79
N GLN A 6 -13.90 -9.71 -11.67
CA GLN A 6 -13.24 -11.01 -11.82
C GLN A 6 -12.15 -10.98 -12.90
N LEU A 7 -11.85 -9.80 -13.45
CA LEU A 7 -10.76 -9.64 -14.40
C LEU A 7 -9.49 -9.22 -13.65
N TRP A 8 -8.48 -10.09 -13.62
CA TRP A 8 -7.20 -9.83 -12.96
C TRP A 8 -6.53 -8.54 -13.47
N TRP A 9 -6.65 -8.25 -14.78
CA TRP A 9 -6.03 -7.09 -15.40
C TRP A 9 -6.65 -5.77 -14.93
N VAL A 10 -7.92 -5.74 -14.52
CA VAL A 10 -8.58 -4.54 -13.98
C VAL A 10 -7.93 -4.15 -12.66
N TRP A 11 -7.71 -5.13 -11.79
CA TRP A 11 -7.02 -4.93 -10.52
C TRP A 11 -5.54 -4.56 -10.72
N ALA A 12 -4.86 -5.19 -11.67
CA ALA A 12 -3.48 -4.86 -12.00
C ALA A 12 -3.33 -3.43 -12.57
N ALA A 13 -4.25 -3.01 -13.45
CA ALA A 13 -4.28 -1.65 -13.98
C ALA A 13 -4.56 -0.62 -12.88
N ALA A 14 -5.51 -0.89 -11.98
CA ALA A 14 -5.77 -0.04 -10.82
C ALA A 14 -4.53 0.07 -9.90
N ALA A 15 -3.85 -1.05 -9.63
CA ALA A 15 -2.61 -1.06 -8.85
C ALA A 15 -1.52 -0.19 -9.49
N LEU A 16 -1.36 -0.28 -10.81
CA LEU A 16 -0.39 0.52 -11.56
C LEU A 16 -0.70 2.01 -11.50
N VAL A 17 -1.97 2.40 -11.71
CA VAL A 17 -2.39 3.80 -11.64
C VAL A 17 -2.17 4.36 -10.23
N LEU A 18 -2.53 3.62 -9.19
CA LEU A 18 -2.30 4.03 -7.79
C LEU A 18 -0.81 4.20 -7.48
N ALA A 19 0.04 3.30 -7.96
CA ALA A 19 1.49 3.41 -7.80
C ALA A 19 2.07 4.64 -8.52
N ILE A 20 1.58 4.94 -9.72
CA ILE A 20 1.99 6.16 -10.46
C ILE A 20 1.54 7.42 -9.72
N LEU A 21 0.29 7.46 -9.22
CA LEU A 21 -0.24 8.62 -8.49
C LEU A 21 0.56 8.92 -7.21
N GLU A 22 1.05 7.90 -6.52
CA GLU A 22 1.94 8.08 -5.35
C GLU A 22 3.24 8.82 -5.70
N THR A 23 3.77 8.68 -6.93
CA THR A 23 5.00 9.42 -7.31
C THR A 23 4.80 10.93 -7.34
N VAL A 24 3.55 11.38 -7.48
CA VAL A 24 3.16 12.80 -7.47
C VAL A 24 2.80 13.27 -6.06
N LEU A 25 2.25 12.38 -5.23
CA LEU A 25 1.74 12.69 -3.89
C LEU A 25 2.61 11.99 -2.81
N PRO A 26 3.40 12.72 -2.01
CA PRO A 26 4.20 12.11 -0.96
C PRO A 26 3.32 11.77 0.26
N GLY A 27 2.71 10.58 0.29
CA GLY A 27 1.77 10.18 1.35
C GLY A 27 1.95 8.77 1.91
N PHE A 28 2.60 7.87 1.17
CA PHE A 28 2.69 6.41 1.35
C PHE A 28 1.32 5.69 1.42
N VAL A 29 0.21 6.40 1.21
CA VAL A 29 -1.14 5.84 1.34
C VAL A 29 -1.54 5.10 0.06
N LEU A 30 -1.27 5.67 -1.11
CA LEU A 30 -1.65 5.07 -2.39
C LEU A 30 -0.81 3.84 -2.69
N LEU A 31 0.44 3.80 -2.21
CA LEU A 31 1.28 2.60 -2.25
C LEU A 31 0.65 1.40 -1.49
N GLY A 32 0.03 1.66 -0.33
CA GLY A 32 -0.71 0.63 0.41
C GLY A 32 -1.90 0.09 -0.39
N PHE A 33 -2.66 0.98 -1.02
CA PHE A 33 -3.77 0.61 -1.91
C PHE A 33 -3.30 -0.12 -3.17
N ALA A 34 -2.18 0.29 -3.76
CA ALA A 34 -1.58 -0.38 -4.92
C ALA A 34 -1.18 -1.82 -4.59
N ALA A 35 -0.57 -2.03 -3.42
CA ALA A 35 -0.21 -3.37 -2.95
C ALA A 35 -1.47 -4.24 -2.71
N GLY A 36 -2.52 -3.68 -2.10
CA GLY A 36 -3.81 -4.37 -1.95
C GLY A 36 -4.42 -4.78 -3.30
N ALA A 37 -4.42 -3.88 -4.29
CA ALA A 37 -4.96 -4.15 -5.62
C ALA A 37 -4.14 -5.21 -6.37
N ALA A 38 -2.81 -5.18 -6.24
CA ALA A 38 -1.92 -6.19 -6.83
C ALA A 38 -2.19 -7.58 -6.26
N LEU A 39 -2.42 -7.67 -4.94
CA LEU A 39 -2.73 -8.95 -4.30
C LEU A 39 -4.09 -9.49 -4.73
N VAL A 40 -5.10 -8.62 -4.86
CA VAL A 40 -6.42 -9.02 -5.40
C VAL A 40 -6.30 -9.47 -6.85
N ALA A 41 -5.46 -8.82 -7.66
CA ALA A 41 -5.18 -9.26 -9.03
C ALA A 41 -4.65 -10.70 -9.08
N VAL A 42 -3.76 -11.06 -8.14
CA VAL A 42 -3.25 -12.43 -8.00
C VAL A 42 -4.33 -13.38 -7.50
N LEU A 43 -5.15 -12.98 -6.52
CA LEU A 43 -6.23 -13.82 -6.00
C LEU A 43 -7.28 -14.17 -7.04
N VAL A 44 -7.61 -13.23 -7.94
CA VAL A 44 -8.55 -13.44 -9.05
C VAL A 44 -8.02 -14.44 -10.09
N LEU A 45 -6.72 -14.70 -10.13
CA LEU A 45 -6.16 -15.78 -10.98
C LEU A 45 -6.41 -17.18 -10.41
N LEU A 46 -6.69 -17.30 -9.11
CA LEU A 46 -7.06 -18.58 -8.52
C LEU A 46 -8.51 -18.92 -8.88
N PRO A 47 -8.88 -20.21 -9.00
CA PRO A 47 -10.25 -20.64 -9.27
C PRO A 47 -11.12 -20.53 -8.00
N LEU A 48 -11.14 -19.35 -7.37
CA LEU A 48 -11.92 -19.04 -6.19
C LEU A 48 -13.15 -18.23 -6.60
N ASP A 49 -14.33 -18.70 -6.22
CA ASP A 49 -15.59 -17.99 -6.52
C ASP A 49 -15.85 -16.90 -5.47
N LEU A 50 -15.01 -15.87 -5.48
CA LEU A 50 -15.10 -14.73 -4.58
C LEU A 50 -16.03 -13.67 -5.16
N GLY A 51 -17.12 -13.38 -4.43
CA GLY A 51 -18.00 -12.27 -4.76
C GLY A 51 -17.33 -10.90 -4.57
N LEU A 52 -17.91 -9.86 -5.17
CA LEU A 52 -17.41 -8.48 -5.09
C LEU A 52 -17.17 -8.03 -3.63
N SER A 53 -18.10 -8.34 -2.73
CA SER A 53 -18.00 -7.99 -1.31
C SER A 53 -16.78 -8.61 -0.63
N ALA A 54 -16.47 -9.87 -0.95
CA ALA A 54 -15.30 -10.56 -0.41
C ALA A 54 -14.00 -9.97 -0.97
N LEU A 55 -13.96 -9.69 -2.28
CA LEU A 55 -12.80 -9.04 -2.92
C LEU A 55 -12.51 -7.67 -2.33
N LEU A 56 -13.55 -6.86 -2.07
CA LEU A 56 -13.41 -5.54 -1.43
C LEU A 56 -12.97 -5.65 0.03
N ALA A 57 -13.48 -6.63 0.79
CA ALA A 57 -13.05 -6.86 2.16
C ALA A 57 -11.57 -7.25 2.23
N ILE A 58 -11.15 -8.17 1.35
CA ILE A 58 -9.75 -8.59 1.20
C ILE A 58 -8.88 -7.40 0.81
N PHE A 59 -9.27 -6.66 -0.23
CA PHE A 59 -8.59 -5.44 -0.68
C PHE A 59 -8.36 -4.46 0.49
N ALA A 60 -9.42 -4.18 1.27
CA ALA A 60 -9.36 -3.23 2.38
C ALA A 60 -8.39 -3.70 3.48
N VAL A 61 -8.45 -4.98 3.88
CA VAL A 61 -7.58 -5.55 4.92
C VAL A 61 -6.12 -5.54 4.48
N PHE A 62 -5.83 -6.01 3.26
CA PHE A 62 -4.47 -6.04 2.75
C PHE A 62 -3.89 -4.65 2.51
N SER A 63 -4.70 -3.72 1.99
CA SER A 63 -4.27 -2.33 1.82
C SER A 63 -3.96 -1.66 3.15
N LEU A 64 -4.82 -1.85 4.15
CA LEU A 64 -4.59 -1.31 5.49
C LEU A 64 -3.32 -1.91 6.11
N GLY A 65 -3.13 -3.22 5.97
CA GLY A 65 -1.93 -3.92 6.43
C GLY A 65 -0.65 -3.41 5.76
N ALA A 66 -0.67 -3.26 4.43
CA ALA A 66 0.45 -2.72 3.66
C ALA A 66 0.78 -1.27 4.07
N TRP A 67 -0.23 -0.42 4.22
CA TRP A 67 -0.06 0.96 4.67
C TRP A 67 0.55 1.05 6.08
N ILE A 68 0.04 0.26 7.03
CA ILE A 68 0.60 0.21 8.40
C ILE A 68 2.05 -0.29 8.36
N GLY A 69 2.33 -1.33 7.57
CA GLY A 69 3.67 -1.88 7.39
C GLY A 69 4.66 -0.83 6.86
N LEU A 70 4.29 -0.13 5.78
CA LEU A 70 5.08 0.97 5.21
C LEU A 70 5.27 2.10 6.23
N ARG A 71 4.21 2.54 6.90
CA ARG A 71 4.28 3.60 7.92
C ARG A 71 5.19 3.22 9.08
N ARG A 72 5.28 1.94 9.43
CA ARG A 72 6.15 1.45 10.50
C ARG A 72 7.60 1.30 10.03
N ALA A 73 7.83 0.85 8.80
CA ALA A 73 9.16 0.71 8.22
C ALA A 73 9.85 2.05 7.92
N PHE A 74 9.09 3.04 7.43
CA PHE A 74 9.60 4.39 7.14
C PHE A 74 9.52 5.36 8.33
N ARG A 75 9.12 4.87 9.51
CA ARG A 75 9.18 5.67 10.73
C ARG A 75 10.66 5.90 11.05
N ARG A 76 11.16 7.11 10.73
CA ARG A 76 12.55 7.51 11.04
C ARG A 76 12.86 7.16 12.50
N PRO A 77 13.85 6.29 12.77
CA PRO A 77 14.57 6.37 14.03
C PRO A 77 15.23 7.75 14.07
N ASP A 78 15.47 8.25 15.26
CA ASP A 78 16.36 9.38 15.52
C ASP A 78 15.75 10.79 15.35
N ASP A 79 15.01 11.17 16.37
CA ASP A 79 15.31 12.43 17.07
C ASP A 79 16.74 12.34 17.65
N GLN A 80 17.77 12.44 16.80
CA GLN A 80 19.13 12.74 17.23
C GLN A 80 19.19 14.22 17.54
N THR A 81 18.49 14.64 18.59
CA THR A 81 18.97 15.76 19.41
C THR A 81 20.28 15.29 20.03
N ARG A 82 21.37 15.35 19.26
CA ARG A 82 22.73 15.33 19.82
C ARG A 82 22.81 16.52 20.78
N VAL A 83 22.61 16.25 22.06
CA VAL A 83 22.89 17.21 23.12
C VAL A 83 24.40 17.32 23.21
N ILE A 84 24.98 18.22 22.41
CA ILE A 84 26.39 18.56 22.47
C ILE A 84 26.60 19.27 23.81
N ARG A 85 27.29 18.61 24.75
CA ARG A 85 27.70 19.17 26.05
C ARG A 85 29.13 19.71 26.02
N GLU A 86 29.64 20.06 24.84
CA GLU A 86 30.97 20.65 24.72
C GLU A 86 30.84 22.15 24.91
N ASP A 87 31.27 22.63 26.07
CA ASP A 87 31.31 24.05 26.39
C ASP A 87 32.39 24.72 25.54
N ILE A 88 31.93 25.59 24.65
CA ILE A 88 32.71 26.28 23.61
C ILE A 88 33.58 27.42 24.17
N ASN A 89 33.65 27.62 25.49
CA ASN A 89 34.37 28.74 26.07
C ASN A 89 35.66 28.28 26.77
N LYS A 90 36.78 28.45 26.08
CA LYS A 90 38.12 28.43 26.68
C LYS A 90 38.93 29.61 26.19
#